data_AF-B8KJ55-F1
#
_entry.id   AF-B8KJ55-F1
#
_cell.length_a   1.000
_cell.length_b   1.000
_cell.length_c   1.000
_cell.angle_alpha   90.00
_cell.angle_beta   90.00
_cell.angle_gamma   90.00
#
_symmetry.space_group_name_H-M   'P 1'
#
loop_
_entity.id
_entity.type
_entity.pdbx_description
1 polymer ?
#
loop_
_entity_poly.entity_id
_entity_poly.type
_entity_poly.pdbx_seq_one_letter_code
_entity_poly.pdbx_strand_id
1 'polypeptide(L)'
;MDEPLFIAIAGAAIGLIIGYFTGRRTAPGSETARELGEKLEQAEAARERYEQRVNAHFADTANKLNALTANYRDVYEHIAGGASELCSDDDAARFQSLAAPEEPEHDTIEADSVVVEPPRDYAAKTSPDDPGVLDERFGLDGEEKPPEDSTTRS
;
A
#
# COMPACT_ATOMS: atom_id res chain seq x y z
N MET A 1 -37.03 38.45 45.75
CA MET A 1 -36.14 37.88 44.73
C MET A 1 -35.36 36.79 45.44
N ASP A 2 -35.53 35.56 45.01
CA ASP A 2 -35.09 34.38 45.75
C ASP A 2 -33.56 34.31 45.81
N GLU A 3 -32.98 34.23 47.01
CA GLU A 3 -31.55 33.99 47.25
C GLU A 3 -30.91 32.90 46.36
N PRO A 4 -31.55 31.73 46.09
CA PRO A 4 -30.95 30.71 45.24
C PRO A 4 -30.74 31.16 43.78
N LEU A 5 -31.57 32.09 43.28
CA LEU A 5 -31.47 32.58 41.90
C LEU A 5 -30.23 33.46 41.70
N PHE A 6 -29.84 34.23 42.71
CA PHE A 6 -28.62 35.04 42.67
C PHE A 6 -27.35 34.18 42.64
N ILE A 7 -27.30 33.12 43.45
CA ILE A 7 -26.16 32.19 43.50
C ILE A 7 -26.00 31.46 42.16
N ALA A 8 -27.11 31.03 41.54
CA ALA A 8 -27.09 30.38 40.24
C ALA A 8 -26.55 31.30 39.13
N ILE A 9 -26.98 32.57 39.09
CA ILE A 9 -26.51 33.54 38.11
C ILE A 9 -25.02 33.89 38.32
N ALA A 10 -24.60 34.06 39.57
CA ALA A 10 -23.20 34.33 39.91
C ALA A 10 -22.28 33.16 39.51
N GLY A 11 -22.70 31.93 39.78
CA GLY A 11 -21.97 30.72 39.35
C GLY A 11 -21.86 30.61 37.82
N ALA A 12 -22.96 30.87 37.10
CA ALA A 12 -22.96 30.85 35.64
C ALA A 12 -22.04 31.93 35.04
N ALA A 13 -22.02 33.14 35.61
CA ALA A 13 -21.14 34.22 35.17
C ALA A 13 -19.66 33.86 35.36
N ILE A 14 -19.30 33.29 36.51
CA ILE A 14 -17.93 32.84 36.79
C ILE A 14 -17.55 31.69 35.85
N GLY A 15 -18.44 30.71 35.66
CA GLY A 15 -18.24 29.61 34.73
C GLY A 15 -18.01 30.09 33.29
N LEU A 16 -18.76 31.10 32.83
CA LEU A 16 -18.58 31.72 31.52
C LEU A 16 -17.23 32.44 31.39
N ILE A 17 -16.80 33.18 32.42
CA ILE A 17 -15.52 33.89 32.41
C ILE A 17 -14.36 32.88 32.34
N ILE A 18 -14.39 31.85 33.19
CA ILE A 18 -13.36 30.81 33.23
C ILE A 18 -13.38 30.01 31.92
N GLY A 19 -14.57 29.63 31.45
CA GLY A 19 -14.75 28.91 30.19
C GLY A 19 -14.25 29.71 28.99
N TYR A 20 -14.54 31.00 28.93
CA TYR A 20 -14.06 31.90 27.86
C TYR A 20 -12.54 32.05 27.87
N PHE A 21 -11.93 32.29 29.05
CA PHE A 21 -10.48 32.42 29.15
C PHE A 21 -9.74 31.13 28.82
N THR A 22 -10.26 29.99 29.29
CA THR A 22 -9.65 28.68 29.03
C THR A 22 -9.81 28.31 27.56
N GLY A 23 -11.02 28.44 27.01
CA GLY A 23 -11.31 28.15 25.60
C GLY A 23 -10.55 29.03 24.63
N ARG A 24 -10.32 30.31 24.97
CA ARG A 24 -9.52 31.23 24.14
C ARG A 24 -8.02 30.92 24.18
N ARG A 25 -7.51 30.32 25.27
CA ARG A 25 -6.12 29.85 25.37
C ARG A 25 -5.88 28.53 24.67
N THR A 26 -6.90 27.67 24.59
CA THR A 26 -6.80 26.34 23.95
C THR A 26 -7.24 26.33 22.49
N ALA A 27 -7.79 27.43 21.96
CA ALA A 27 -8.07 27.54 20.54
C ALA A 27 -6.77 27.36 19.73
N PRO A 28 -6.65 26.30 18.92
CA PRO A 28 -5.46 26.09 18.11
C PRO A 28 -5.29 27.29 17.18
N GLY A 29 -4.20 28.02 17.34
CA GLY A 29 -3.88 29.19 16.54
C GLY A 29 -3.55 28.82 15.10
N SER A 30 -3.46 29.83 14.24
CA SER A 30 -3.03 29.68 12.84
C SER A 30 -1.67 29.00 12.68
N GLU A 31 -0.81 29.02 13.71
CA GLU A 31 0.48 28.31 13.72
C GLU A 31 0.31 26.79 13.68
N THR A 32 -0.60 26.23 14.48
CA THR A 32 -0.86 24.77 14.48
C THR A 32 -1.44 24.33 13.14
N ALA A 33 -2.31 25.15 12.53
CA ALA A 33 -2.84 24.89 11.20
C ALA A 33 -1.74 24.93 10.12
N ARG A 34 -0.78 25.87 10.20
CA ARG A 34 0.39 25.90 9.32
C ARG A 34 1.30 24.70 9.52
N GLU A 35 1.59 24.32 10.76
CA GLU A 35 2.43 23.16 11.07
C GLU A 35 1.81 21.86 10.54
N LEU A 36 0.49 21.70 10.65
CA LEU A 36 -0.21 20.56 10.04
C LEU A 36 -0.11 20.57 8.51
N GLY A 37 -0.24 21.73 7.87
CA GLY A 37 -0.05 21.88 6.43
C GLY A 37 1.37 21.51 5.98
N GLU A 38 2.39 22.01 6.70
CA GLU A 38 3.79 21.70 6.41
C GLU A 38 4.12 20.22 6.60
N LYS A 39 3.53 19.56 7.62
CA LYS A 39 3.69 18.10 7.82
C LYS A 39 3.05 17.29 6.71
N LEU A 40 1.89 17.73 6.21
CA LEU A 40 1.19 17.08 5.12
C LEU A 40 2.00 17.17 3.82
N GLU A 41 2.48 18.38 3.49
CA GLU A 41 3.33 18.61 2.33
C GLU A 41 4.64 17.79 2.40
N GLN A 42 5.28 17.72 3.58
CA GLN A 42 6.46 16.89 3.77
C GLN A 42 6.17 15.40 3.59
N ALA A 43 5.03 14.91 4.06
CA ALA A 43 4.65 13.50 3.93
C ALA A 43 4.37 13.14 2.46
N GLU A 44 3.68 14.02 1.73
CA GLU A 44 3.43 13.85 0.29
C GLU A 44 4.74 13.84 -0.51
N ALA A 45 5.62 14.82 -0.27
CA ALA A 45 6.93 14.87 -0.92
C ALA A 45 7.80 13.65 -0.59
N ALA A 46 7.71 13.11 0.63
CA ALA A 46 8.43 11.89 1.01
C ALA A 46 7.89 10.66 0.27
N ARG A 47 6.57 10.57 0.06
CA ARG A 47 5.96 9.50 -0.74
C ARG A 47 6.39 9.55 -2.19
N GLU A 48 6.30 10.73 -2.81
CA GLU A 48 6.68 10.89 -4.22
C GLU A 48 8.16 10.51 -4.44
N ARG A 49 9.06 10.94 -3.54
CA ARG A 49 10.48 10.54 -3.58
C ARG A 49 10.69 9.04 -3.39
N TYR A 50 9.86 8.38 -2.58
CA TYR A 50 9.93 6.92 -2.42
C TYR A 50 9.50 6.21 -3.70
N GLU A 51 8.37 6.61 -4.28
CA GLU A 51 7.86 6.05 -5.54
C GLU A 51 8.87 6.21 -6.68
N GLN A 52 9.48 7.40 -6.81
CA GLN A 52 10.54 7.64 -7.79
C GLN A 52 11.74 6.71 -7.60
N ARG A 53 12.18 6.49 -6.35
CA ARG A 53 13.30 5.58 -6.05
C ARG A 53 12.98 4.13 -6.39
N VAL A 54 11.76 3.67 -6.07
CA VAL A 54 11.31 2.31 -6.38
C VAL A 54 11.29 2.09 -7.88
N ASN A 55 10.69 3.02 -8.63
CA ASN A 55 10.63 2.93 -10.09
C ASN A 55 12.03 2.89 -10.72
N ALA A 56 12.93 3.79 -10.28
CA ALA A 56 14.32 3.80 -10.74
C ALA A 56 15.05 2.49 -10.43
N HIS A 57 14.80 1.87 -9.26
CA HIS A 57 15.42 0.61 -8.90
C HIS A 57 14.96 -0.53 -9.80
N PHE A 58 13.65 -0.67 -10.03
CA PHE A 58 13.11 -1.71 -10.91
C PHE A 58 13.52 -1.50 -12.37
N ALA A 59 13.64 -0.26 -12.85
CA ALA A 59 14.18 0.02 -14.17
C ALA A 59 15.65 -0.45 -14.31
N ASP A 60 16.51 -0.15 -13.33
CA ASP A 60 17.89 -0.66 -13.32
C ASP A 60 17.94 -2.19 -13.18
N THR A 61 17.08 -2.79 -12.35
CA THR A 61 16.97 -4.24 -12.22
C THR A 61 16.55 -4.90 -13.54
N ALA A 62 15.57 -4.35 -14.26
CA ALA A 62 15.15 -4.86 -15.56
C ALA A 62 16.30 -4.82 -16.57
N ASN A 63 17.08 -3.73 -16.58
CA ASN A 63 18.28 -3.62 -17.42
C ASN A 63 19.32 -4.69 -17.08
N LYS A 64 19.59 -4.92 -15.79
CA LYS A 64 20.51 -5.97 -15.35
C LYS A 64 20.00 -7.37 -15.69
N LEU A 65 18.70 -7.62 -15.54
CA LEU A 65 18.08 -8.90 -15.89
C LEU A 65 18.21 -9.18 -17.40
N ASN A 66 17.96 -8.18 -18.24
CA ASN A 66 18.17 -8.30 -19.69
C ASN A 66 19.63 -8.60 -20.03
N ALA A 67 20.58 -7.91 -19.41
CA ALA A 67 22.01 -8.20 -19.60
C ALA A 67 22.37 -9.63 -19.16
N LEU A 68 21.79 -10.12 -18.05
CA LEU A 68 21.97 -11.49 -17.60
C LEU A 68 21.40 -12.50 -18.60
N THR A 69 20.19 -12.25 -19.12
CA THR A 69 19.57 -13.10 -20.16
C THR A 69 20.44 -13.15 -21.42
N ALA A 70 21.00 -12.02 -21.85
CA ALA A 70 21.92 -11.97 -22.98
C ALA A 70 23.18 -12.81 -22.72
N ASN A 71 23.81 -12.67 -21.55
CA ASN A 71 24.97 -13.48 -21.17
C ASN A 71 24.64 -14.98 -21.09
N TYR A 72 23.45 -15.33 -20.60
CA TYR A 72 22.99 -16.73 -20.57
C TYR A 72 22.89 -17.32 -21.99
N ARG A 73 22.32 -16.55 -22.93
CA ARG A 73 22.24 -16.95 -24.34
C ARG A 73 23.62 -17.12 -24.97
N ASP A 74 24.54 -16.20 -24.71
CA ASP A 74 25.92 -16.28 -25.21
C ASP A 74 26.64 -17.55 -24.74
N VAL A 75 26.51 -17.88 -23.45
CA VAL A 75 27.04 -19.13 -22.90
C VAL A 75 26.40 -20.35 -23.57
N TYR A 76 25.09 -20.32 -23.78
CA TYR A 76 24.38 -21.40 -24.45
C TYR A 76 24.88 -21.60 -25.89
N GLU A 77 24.99 -20.52 -26.66
CA GLU A 77 25.51 -20.53 -28.04
C GLU A 77 26.94 -21.08 -28.08
N HIS A 78 27.79 -20.67 -27.13
CA HIS A 78 29.15 -21.18 -27.03
C HIS A 78 29.20 -22.70 -26.77
N ILE A 79 28.31 -23.21 -25.91
CA ILE A 79 28.21 -24.65 -25.65
C ILE A 79 27.67 -25.39 -26.88
N ALA A 80 26.65 -24.85 -27.56
CA ALA A 80 26.10 -25.44 -28.77
C ALA A 80 27.14 -25.50 -29.90
N GLY A 81 27.87 -24.42 -30.12
CA GLY A 81 28.99 -24.35 -31.06
C GLY A 81 30.12 -25.32 -30.69
N GLY A 82 30.55 -25.34 -29.43
CA GLY A 82 31.58 -26.26 -28.95
C GLY A 82 31.17 -27.74 -29.06
N ALA A 83 29.91 -28.07 -28.78
CA ALA A 83 29.37 -29.40 -28.99
C ALA A 83 29.41 -29.80 -30.48
N SER A 84 29.09 -28.89 -31.40
CA SER A 84 29.17 -29.18 -32.84
C SER A 84 30.60 -29.41 -33.34
N GLU A 85 31.61 -28.78 -32.73
CA GLU A 85 33.02 -28.92 -33.11
C GLU A 85 33.68 -30.16 -32.46
N LEU A 86 33.27 -30.52 -31.25
CA LEU A 86 33.91 -31.55 -30.43
C LEU A 86 33.15 -32.89 -30.41
N CYS A 87 31.86 -32.93 -30.74
CA CYS A 87 31.05 -34.14 -30.73
C CYS A 87 30.93 -34.78 -32.12
N SER A 88 30.75 -36.11 -32.16
CA SER A 88 30.46 -36.83 -33.41
C SER A 88 29.06 -36.48 -33.92
N ASP A 89 28.81 -36.61 -35.23
CA ASP A 89 27.56 -36.14 -35.89
C ASP A 89 26.25 -36.57 -35.20
N ASP A 90 26.22 -37.76 -34.57
CA ASP A 90 25.05 -38.28 -33.83
C ASP A 90 24.75 -37.51 -32.51
N ASP A 91 25.78 -36.99 -31.84
CA ASP A 91 25.66 -36.25 -30.58
C ASP A 91 25.36 -34.76 -30.81
N ALA A 92 25.86 -34.19 -31.91
CA ALA A 92 25.59 -32.80 -32.30
C ALA A 92 24.10 -32.55 -32.59
N ALA A 93 23.40 -33.51 -33.21
CA ALA A 93 21.97 -33.43 -33.47
C ALA A 93 21.11 -33.37 -32.18
N ARG A 94 21.57 -33.98 -31.08
CA ARG A 94 20.89 -33.92 -29.79
C ARG A 94 21.02 -32.56 -29.12
N PHE A 95 22.18 -31.91 -29.23
CA PHE A 95 22.38 -30.56 -28.71
C PHE A 95 21.60 -29.51 -29.51
N GLN A 96 21.52 -29.62 -30.83
CA GLN A 96 20.67 -28.72 -31.64
C GLN A 96 19.18 -28.84 -31.30
N SER A 97 18.70 -30.03 -30.91
CA SER A 97 17.31 -30.20 -30.46
C SER A 97 17.01 -29.59 -29.09
N LEU A 98 18.04 -29.27 -28.30
CA LEU A 98 17.93 -28.56 -27.03
C LEU A 98 17.96 -27.04 -27.21
N ALA A 99 18.29 -26.54 -28.41
CA ALA A 99 18.27 -25.11 -28.70
C ALA A 99 16.85 -24.60 -28.50
N ALA A 100 16.70 -23.61 -27.62
CA ALA A 100 15.40 -23.04 -27.32
C ALA A 100 14.75 -22.56 -28.63
N PRO A 101 13.44 -22.79 -28.83
CA PRO A 101 12.73 -22.34 -30.03
C PRO A 101 12.99 -20.85 -30.26
N GLU A 102 13.47 -20.48 -31.45
CA GLU A 102 13.46 -19.10 -31.89
C GLU A 102 12.00 -18.65 -32.04
N GLU A 103 11.47 -17.86 -31.09
CA GLU A 103 10.31 -16.97 -31.28
C GLU A 103 10.17 -15.98 -30.10
N PRO A 104 9.47 -14.85 -30.27
CA PRO A 104 9.43 -13.90 -31.38
C PRO A 104 10.25 -12.63 -31.02
N GLU A 105 10.25 -11.63 -31.89
CA GLU A 105 10.88 -10.33 -31.65
C GLU A 105 10.61 -9.82 -30.23
N HIS A 106 11.68 -9.44 -29.55
CA HIS A 106 11.64 -8.90 -28.20
C HIS A 106 10.89 -7.56 -28.28
N ASP A 107 9.57 -7.57 -28.09
CA ASP A 107 8.81 -6.36 -27.80
C ASP A 107 9.45 -5.79 -26.53
N THR A 108 10.29 -4.79 -26.73
CA THR A 108 10.70 -3.88 -25.67
C THR A 108 9.40 -3.47 -24.99
N ILE A 109 9.19 -3.87 -23.75
CA ILE A 109 8.06 -3.35 -22.97
C ILE A 109 8.30 -1.85 -22.90
N GLU A 110 7.62 -1.10 -23.77
CA GLU A 110 7.66 0.35 -23.76
C GLU A 110 7.17 0.76 -22.38
N ALA A 111 7.98 1.53 -21.66
CA ALA A 111 7.66 1.97 -20.30
C ALA A 111 6.32 2.72 -20.21
N ASP A 112 5.78 3.20 -21.34
CA ASP A 112 4.48 3.88 -21.46
C ASP A 112 3.27 2.92 -21.51
N SER A 113 3.51 1.62 -21.76
CA SER A 113 2.44 0.59 -21.81
C SER A 113 2.12 -0.02 -20.43
N VAL A 114 2.94 0.27 -19.41
CA VAL A 114 2.74 -0.21 -18.04
C VAL A 114 1.83 0.78 -17.31
N VAL A 115 0.53 0.47 -17.27
CA VAL A 115 -0.42 1.19 -16.42
C VAL A 115 -0.08 0.88 -14.96
N VAL A 116 0.64 1.79 -14.31
CA VAL A 116 0.92 1.73 -12.86
C VAL A 116 -0.36 2.10 -12.12
N GLU A 117 -1.21 1.11 -11.84
CA GLU A 117 -2.31 1.30 -10.89
C GLU A 117 -1.74 1.36 -9.46
N PRO A 118 -2.24 2.28 -8.61
CA PRO A 118 -1.90 2.30 -7.20
C PRO A 118 -2.29 0.96 -6.55
N PRO A 119 -1.55 0.51 -5.52
CA PRO A 119 -1.84 -0.74 -4.84
C PRO A 119 -3.30 -0.75 -4.36
N ARG A 120 -4.04 -1.78 -4.75
CA ARG A 120 -5.47 -1.96 -4.46
C ARG A 120 -5.76 -2.30 -2.99
N ASP A 121 -4.78 -2.10 -2.11
CA ASP A 121 -4.76 -2.55 -0.72
C ASP A 121 -5.52 -1.63 0.25
N TYR A 122 -6.09 -0.52 -0.22
CA TYR A 122 -6.95 0.35 0.58
C TYR A 122 -8.42 0.07 0.27
N ALA A 123 -8.96 -1.01 0.81
CA ALA A 123 -10.40 -1.23 0.77
C ALA A 123 -11.10 -0.13 1.57
N ALA A 124 -11.80 0.76 0.89
CA ALA A 124 -12.69 1.72 1.52
C ALA A 124 -13.83 0.97 2.23
N LYS A 125 -14.27 1.49 3.38
CA LYS A 125 -15.45 0.95 4.08
C LYS A 125 -16.65 0.98 3.15
N THR A 126 -17.33 -0.14 2.96
CA THR A 126 -18.53 -0.24 2.12
C THR A 126 -19.71 0.54 2.71
N SER A 127 -19.73 0.74 4.02
CA SER A 127 -20.69 1.59 4.74
C SER A 127 -20.07 2.18 6.02
N PRO A 128 -20.65 3.24 6.61
CA PRO A 128 -20.12 3.88 7.83
C PRO A 128 -20.00 2.93 9.03
N ASP A 129 -20.88 1.93 9.09
CA ASP A 129 -20.99 0.98 10.20
C ASP A 129 -20.20 -0.33 9.94
N ASP A 130 -19.66 -0.51 8.74
CA ASP A 130 -18.90 -1.70 8.35
C ASP A 130 -17.51 -1.70 9.03
N PRO A 131 -17.09 -2.81 9.64
CA PRO A 131 -15.74 -2.96 10.15
C PRO A 131 -14.74 -2.84 8.99
N GLY A 132 -13.72 -1.98 9.15
CA GLY A 132 -12.65 -1.86 8.17
C GLY A 132 -11.78 -3.12 8.14
N VAL A 133 -10.95 -3.30 7.10
CA VAL A 133 -10.03 -4.45 6.96
C VAL A 133 -9.03 -4.60 8.13
N LEU A 134 -8.88 -3.56 8.95
CA LEU A 134 -8.05 -3.55 10.16
C LEU A 134 -8.87 -3.51 11.46
N ASP A 135 -10.20 -3.60 11.39
CA ASP A 135 -11.08 -3.66 12.57
C ASP A 135 -11.09 -5.08 13.13
N GLU A 136 -11.01 -5.23 14.44
CA GLU A 136 -10.91 -6.53 15.12
C GLU A 136 -12.16 -7.41 14.90
N ARG A 137 -13.27 -6.82 14.44
CA ARG A 137 -14.52 -7.51 14.12
C ARG A 137 -14.59 -7.97 12.67
N PHE A 138 -13.61 -7.63 11.84
CA PHE A 138 -13.58 -8.03 10.44
C PHE A 138 -13.54 -9.56 10.32
N GLY A 139 -14.60 -10.14 9.76
CA GLY A 139 -14.76 -11.60 9.62
C GLY A 139 -15.40 -12.31 10.81
N LEU A 140 -15.91 -11.59 11.82
CA LEU A 140 -16.57 -12.17 13.01
C LEU A 140 -18.11 -12.20 12.92
N ASP A 141 -18.72 -11.70 11.84
CA ASP A 141 -20.18 -11.61 11.67
C ASP A 141 -20.87 -12.95 11.35
N GLY A 142 -20.41 -14.04 11.97
CA GLY A 142 -20.93 -15.39 11.79
C GLY A 142 -21.27 -16.14 13.09
N GLU A 143 -20.93 -15.62 14.27
CA GLU A 143 -21.09 -16.36 15.54
C GLU A 143 -21.76 -15.53 16.64
N GLU A 144 -23.01 -15.11 16.43
CA GLU A 144 -23.87 -14.77 17.59
C GLU A 144 -25.36 -15.02 17.32
N LYS A 145 -25.79 -16.25 17.56
CA LYS A 145 -27.09 -16.51 18.20
C LYS A 145 -26.89 -17.56 19.28
N PRO A 146 -26.91 -17.18 20.58
CA PRO A 146 -27.01 -18.15 21.66
C PRO A 146 -28.37 -18.87 21.52
N PRO A 147 -28.46 -20.18 21.77
CA PRO A 147 -29.76 -20.83 21.87
C PRO A 147 -30.55 -20.20 23.02
N GLU A 148 -31.69 -19.60 22.70
CA GLU A 148 -32.63 -19.08 23.70
C GLU A 148 -33.07 -20.21 24.63
N ASP A 149 -32.79 -20.00 25.91
CA ASP A 149 -33.24 -20.83 27.02
C ASP A 149 -34.75 -20.66 27.20
N SER A 150 -35.53 -21.61 26.70
CA SER A 150 -36.97 -21.67 26.95
C SER A 150 -37.24 -22.17 28.37
N THR A 151 -37.41 -21.21 29.28
CA THR A 151 -38.00 -21.35 30.61
C THR A 151 -39.30 -22.18 30.61
N THR A 152 -39.35 -23.16 31.53
CA THR A 152 -40.48 -23.58 32.39
C THR A 152 -41.92 -23.42 31.87
N ARG A 153 -42.67 -24.54 31.77
CA ARG A 153 -44.01 -24.76 32.41
C ARG A 153 -44.79 -25.93 31.80
N SER A 154 -44.83 -27.07 32.49
CA SER A 154 -46.03 -27.82 32.96
C SER A 154 -45.63 -29.16 33.54
#